data_AF-A0AAI9K3N6-F1
#
_entry.id   AF-A0AAI9K3N6-F1
#
_cell.length_a   1.000
_cell.length_b   1.000
_cell.length_c   1.000
_cell.angle_alpha   90.00
_cell.angle_beta   90.00
_cell.angle_gamma   90.00
#
_symmetry.space_group_name_H-M   'P 1'
#
loop_
_entity.id
_entity.type
_entity.pdbx_description
1 polymer ?
#
loop_
_entity_poly.entity_id
_entity_poly.type
_entity_poly.pdbx_seq_one_letter_code
_entity_poly.pdbx_strand_id
1 'polypeptide(L)'
;MGGRGANAFRTKQGDRGLSFSNGRGKPSEKLFPAWMNGSKNTGSIDRVIKNFNDKHTKSGREWGVQVDDNGYVTHYYKGSRGSVSYDAFESEGKHFIHNHPANGWGNFSGADLETWAGSGQKAVTASSRNALPPRGIDPKLYSKRRAGTYTIKKKPHFKATEFNKAIHSVKVSSDNYDADLSKWLSRNAKKYGYEYSYKPAKNKV
;
A
#
# COMPACT_ATOMS: atom_id res chain seq x y z
N MET A 1 4.51 0.13 -14.03
CA MET A 1 4.35 1.20 -13.02
C MET A 1 4.85 0.69 -11.67
N GLY A 2 5.20 1.54 -10.71
CA GLY A 2 5.64 1.10 -9.38
C GLY A 2 5.55 2.23 -8.36
N GLY A 3 5.01 1.91 -7.19
CA GLY A 3 4.87 2.85 -6.08
C GLY A 3 6.19 3.01 -5.33
N ARG A 4 6.50 4.22 -4.86
CA ARG A 4 7.55 4.44 -3.87
C ARG A 4 6.87 4.72 -2.54
N GLY A 5 7.11 3.93 -1.51
CA GLY A 5 6.47 4.17 -0.22
C GLY A 5 6.78 5.56 0.36
N ALA A 6 5.83 6.12 1.10
CA ALA A 6 5.98 7.46 1.68
C ALA A 6 6.93 7.42 2.89
N ASN A 7 7.93 8.29 2.94
CA ASN A 7 8.82 8.34 4.10
C ASN A 7 8.12 9.08 5.26
N ALA A 8 7.46 8.38 6.18
CA ALA A 8 6.59 9.01 7.18
C ALA A 8 7.37 9.86 8.19
N PHE A 9 8.54 9.40 8.66
CA PHE A 9 9.26 10.03 9.77
C PHE A 9 10.46 10.85 9.30
N ARG A 10 10.22 12.09 8.85
CA ARG A 10 11.29 13.07 8.57
C ARG A 10 11.63 13.89 9.81
N THR A 11 12.87 14.37 9.88
CA THR A 11 13.42 15.20 10.97
C THR A 11 12.87 16.62 11.05
N LYS A 12 12.24 17.15 9.99
CA LYS A 12 11.58 18.47 10.01
C LYS A 12 10.08 18.29 10.26
N GLN A 13 9.61 18.82 11.39
CA GLN A 13 8.18 18.88 11.75
C GLN A 13 7.42 19.79 10.76
N GLY A 14 6.17 19.44 10.45
CA GLY A 14 5.29 20.23 9.58
C GLY A 14 4.46 19.39 8.61
N ASP A 15 3.48 20.07 8.01
CA ASP A 15 2.62 19.54 6.95
C ASP A 15 3.39 19.35 5.65
N ARG A 16 3.09 18.27 4.95
CA ARG A 16 3.71 17.95 3.66
C ARG A 16 2.71 17.32 2.69
N GLY A 17 3.04 17.39 1.40
CA GLY A 17 2.32 16.66 0.36
C GLY A 17 2.60 15.16 0.38
N LEU A 18 1.80 14.39 -0.35
CA LEU A 18 2.08 12.98 -0.60
C LEU A 18 3.33 12.81 -1.48
N SER A 19 3.99 11.65 -1.37
CA SER A 19 5.15 11.31 -2.20
C SER A 19 4.70 10.65 -3.49
N PHE A 20 5.05 11.24 -4.64
CA PHE A 20 4.76 10.74 -5.98
C PHE A 20 6.03 10.20 -6.65
N SER A 21 5.89 9.38 -7.69
CA SER A 21 7.03 8.83 -8.41
C SER A 21 7.46 9.79 -9.52
N ASN A 22 8.73 10.19 -9.53
CA ASN A 22 9.30 11.04 -10.59
C ASN A 22 9.91 10.24 -11.76
N GLY A 23 9.53 8.97 -11.94
CA GLY A 23 10.05 8.15 -13.04
C GLY A 23 9.70 6.66 -12.98
N ARG A 24 10.13 5.90 -13.99
CA ARG A 24 10.01 4.44 -14.02
C ARG A 24 11.05 3.84 -13.07
N GLY A 25 10.59 3.25 -11.96
CA GLY A 25 11.45 2.48 -11.05
C GLY A 25 12.05 1.24 -11.74
N LYS A 26 13.11 0.67 -11.14
CA LYS A 26 13.66 -0.60 -11.63
C LYS A 26 12.57 -1.68 -11.66
N PRO A 27 12.52 -2.53 -12.70
CA PRO A 27 11.60 -3.66 -12.75
C PRO A 27 11.80 -4.57 -11.53
N SER A 28 10.71 -5.04 -10.95
CA SER A 28 10.75 -6.03 -9.88
C SER A 28 10.99 -7.40 -10.47
N GLU A 29 11.66 -8.26 -9.71
CA GLU A 29 11.85 -9.65 -10.08
C GLU A 29 10.48 -10.36 -10.04
N LYS A 30 10.07 -10.94 -11.17
CA LYS A 30 8.84 -11.75 -11.27
C LYS A 30 9.14 -13.16 -10.75
N LEU A 31 8.34 -13.63 -9.81
CA LEU A 31 8.43 -14.95 -9.20
C LEU A 31 7.23 -15.81 -9.59
N PHE A 32 7.36 -17.13 -9.42
CA PHE A 32 6.27 -18.06 -9.67
C PHE A 32 5.10 -17.83 -8.70
N PRO A 33 3.89 -17.49 -9.20
CA PRO A 33 2.71 -17.25 -8.35
C PRO A 33 2.27 -18.49 -7.55
N ALA A 34 2.62 -19.69 -8.03
CA ALA A 34 2.34 -20.97 -7.37
C ALA A 34 2.80 -21.01 -5.90
N TRP A 35 3.86 -20.30 -5.54
CA TRP A 35 4.35 -20.19 -4.17
C TRP A 35 3.36 -19.51 -3.21
N MET A 36 2.45 -18.70 -3.74
CA MET A 36 1.38 -18.05 -2.99
C MET A 36 0.04 -18.79 -3.15
N ASN A 37 -0.15 -19.54 -4.24
CA ASN A 37 -1.37 -20.28 -4.56
C ASN A 37 -1.45 -21.72 -3.99
N GLY A 38 -0.69 -22.06 -2.95
CA GLY A 38 -0.79 -23.38 -2.33
C GLY A 38 -2.22 -23.69 -1.83
N SER A 39 -2.56 -24.97 -1.67
CA SER A 39 -3.92 -25.47 -1.35
C SER A 39 -4.59 -24.86 -0.12
N LYS A 40 -3.83 -24.25 0.80
CA LYS A 40 -4.35 -23.56 1.98
C LYS A 40 -4.61 -22.06 1.75
N ASN A 41 -4.26 -21.49 0.61
CA ASN A 41 -4.06 -20.05 0.42
C ASN A 41 -4.93 -19.38 -0.66
N THR A 42 -5.73 -20.14 -1.41
CA THR A 42 -6.52 -19.65 -2.54
C THR A 42 -8.03 -19.62 -2.25
N GLY A 43 -8.81 -18.93 -3.08
CA GLY A 43 -10.28 -18.88 -2.97
C GLY A 43 -10.82 -17.74 -2.12
N SER A 44 -9.96 -16.90 -1.52
CA SER A 44 -10.38 -15.74 -0.72
C SER A 44 -9.31 -14.66 -0.68
N ILE A 45 -9.67 -13.44 -1.10
CA ILE A 45 -8.78 -12.28 -1.05
C ILE A 45 -8.29 -12.01 0.39
N ASP A 46 -9.17 -12.10 1.39
CA ASP A 46 -8.79 -11.90 2.80
C ASP A 46 -7.74 -12.94 3.26
N ARG A 47 -7.86 -14.19 2.78
CA ARG A 47 -6.87 -15.23 3.07
C ARG A 47 -5.54 -14.96 2.39
N VAL A 48 -5.56 -14.52 1.13
CA VAL A 48 -4.35 -14.10 0.41
C VAL A 48 -3.66 -12.94 1.12
N ILE A 49 -4.41 -11.91 1.55
CA ILE A 49 -3.88 -10.77 2.32
C ILE A 49 -3.25 -11.27 3.62
N LYS A 50 -3.92 -12.15 4.38
CA LYS A 50 -3.37 -12.71 5.62
C LYS A 50 -2.04 -13.41 5.37
N ASN A 51 -1.99 -14.31 4.39
CA ASN A 51 -0.79 -15.09 4.10
C ASN A 51 0.35 -14.23 3.55
N PHE A 52 0.03 -13.25 2.70
CA PHE A 52 0.96 -12.24 2.25
C PHE A 52 1.54 -11.46 3.44
N ASN A 53 0.69 -11.06 4.39
CA ASN A 53 1.12 -10.32 5.56
C ASN A 53 2.06 -11.15 6.45
N ASP A 54 1.73 -12.41 6.70
CA ASP A 54 2.53 -13.33 7.51
C ASP A 54 3.94 -13.53 6.91
N LYS A 55 4.03 -13.60 5.58
CA LYS A 55 5.28 -13.83 4.84
C LYS A 55 6.11 -12.56 4.65
N HIS A 56 5.49 -11.43 4.33
CA HIS A 56 6.20 -10.26 3.78
C HIS A 56 6.27 -9.04 4.68
N THR A 57 5.41 -8.88 5.69
CA THR A 57 5.47 -7.67 6.53
C THR A 57 6.73 -7.58 7.39
N LYS A 58 7.46 -8.70 7.59
CA LYS A 58 8.76 -8.73 8.29
C LYS A 58 9.95 -8.40 7.38
N SER A 59 9.73 -8.30 6.07
CA SER A 59 10.76 -8.12 5.07
C SER A 59 11.39 -6.72 5.14
N GLY A 60 12.71 -6.65 4.96
CA GLY A 60 13.44 -5.38 4.74
C GLY A 60 13.30 -4.79 3.33
N ARG A 61 12.47 -5.40 2.49
CA ARG A 61 12.14 -4.99 1.12
C ARG A 61 10.65 -5.10 0.83
N GLU A 62 10.21 -4.46 -0.25
CA GLU A 62 8.85 -4.54 -0.75
C GLU A 62 8.63 -5.79 -1.62
N TRP A 63 7.42 -6.32 -1.50
CA TRP A 63 6.87 -7.43 -2.25
C TRP A 63 5.50 -7.01 -2.72
N GLY A 64 5.05 -7.61 -3.82
CA GLY A 64 3.73 -7.34 -4.36
C GLY A 64 3.11 -8.61 -4.93
N VAL A 65 1.80 -8.74 -4.85
CA VAL A 65 1.02 -9.76 -5.54
C VAL A 65 -0.18 -9.14 -6.23
N GLN A 66 -0.60 -9.70 -7.36
CA GLN A 66 -1.87 -9.35 -8.00
C GLN A 66 -2.84 -10.52 -7.89
N VAL A 67 -4.04 -10.26 -7.40
CA VAL A 67 -5.06 -11.26 -7.11
C VAL A 67 -6.29 -11.03 -7.99
N ASP A 68 -6.81 -12.09 -8.60
CA ASP A 68 -8.06 -12.01 -9.37
C ASP A 68 -9.31 -11.99 -8.46
N ASP A 69 -10.50 -12.05 -9.05
CA ASP A 69 -11.77 -12.11 -8.30
C ASP A 69 -11.99 -13.44 -7.56
N ASN A 70 -11.35 -14.51 -8.03
CA ASN A 70 -11.46 -15.84 -7.45
C ASN A 70 -10.46 -16.06 -6.29
N GLY A 71 -9.66 -15.04 -5.96
CA GLY A 71 -8.67 -15.13 -4.88
C GLY A 71 -7.43 -15.94 -5.26
N TYR A 72 -7.08 -16.01 -6.55
CA TYR A 72 -5.80 -16.57 -7.01
C TYR A 72 -4.78 -15.47 -7.29
N VAL A 73 -3.56 -15.67 -6.80
CA VAL A 73 -2.42 -14.85 -7.13
C VAL A 73 -2.01 -15.14 -8.56
N THR A 74 -2.14 -14.17 -9.44
CA THR A 74 -1.74 -14.31 -10.86
C THR A 74 -0.32 -13.82 -11.09
N HIS A 75 0.18 -12.92 -10.25
CA HIS A 75 1.53 -12.37 -10.35
C HIS A 75 2.13 -12.18 -8.96
N TYR A 76 3.44 -12.41 -8.85
CA TYR A 76 4.19 -12.28 -7.61
C TYR A 76 5.52 -11.57 -7.88
N TYR A 77 5.78 -10.51 -7.13
CA TYR A 77 6.86 -9.58 -7.38
C TYR A 77 7.74 -9.44 -6.14
N LYS A 78 9.05 -9.50 -6.36
CA LYS A 78 10.08 -9.15 -5.39
C LYS A 78 10.68 -7.80 -5.78
N GLY A 79 10.36 -6.79 -4.99
CA GLY A 79 10.77 -5.41 -5.20
C GLY A 79 12.10 -5.06 -4.53
N SER A 80 12.35 -3.76 -4.51
CA SER A 80 13.49 -3.12 -3.85
C SER A 80 13.15 -2.77 -2.38
N ARG A 81 14.05 -2.07 -1.68
CA ARG A 81 13.81 -1.60 -0.30
C ARG A 81 12.58 -0.69 -0.15
N GLY A 82 12.16 0.00 -1.21
CA GLY A 82 11.11 1.02 -1.10
C GLY A 82 10.23 1.17 -2.32
N SER A 83 10.25 0.17 -3.20
CA SER A 83 9.37 0.12 -4.35
C SER A 83 9.16 -1.30 -4.83
N VAL A 84 7.92 -1.64 -5.15
CA VAL A 84 7.57 -2.75 -6.02
C VAL A 84 6.91 -2.22 -7.29
N SER A 85 7.31 -2.79 -8.41
CA SER A 85 6.89 -2.40 -9.76
C SER A 85 6.27 -3.60 -10.47
N TYR A 86 5.24 -3.34 -11.24
CA TYR A 86 4.45 -4.32 -11.98
C TYR A 86 3.94 -3.69 -13.29
N ASP A 87 3.51 -4.52 -14.23
CA ASP A 87 2.86 -4.01 -15.43
C ASP A 87 1.42 -3.58 -15.10
N ALA A 88 1.04 -2.38 -15.56
CA ALA A 88 -0.30 -1.86 -15.36
C ALA A 88 -1.35 -2.65 -16.13
N PHE A 89 -1.02 -3.14 -17.33
CA PHE A 89 -1.89 -4.00 -18.12
C PHE A 89 -2.14 -5.34 -17.43
N GLU A 90 -1.11 -5.89 -16.78
CA GLU A 90 -1.26 -7.11 -15.99
C GLU A 90 -2.18 -6.91 -14.77
N SER A 91 -2.42 -5.67 -14.34
CA SER A 91 -3.19 -5.35 -13.14
C SER A 91 -4.69 -5.06 -13.38
N GLU A 92 -5.12 -5.09 -14.64
CA GLU A 92 -6.53 -4.89 -15.04
C GLU A 92 -7.46 -5.86 -14.29
N GLY A 93 -8.52 -5.33 -13.66
CA GLY A 93 -9.49 -6.11 -12.90
C GLY A 93 -8.95 -6.76 -11.61
N LYS A 94 -7.67 -6.55 -11.26
CA LYS A 94 -7.02 -7.24 -10.14
C LYS A 94 -6.87 -6.39 -8.90
N HIS A 95 -6.74 -7.07 -7.78
CA HIS A 95 -6.40 -6.50 -6.49
C HIS A 95 -4.88 -6.59 -6.31
N PHE A 96 -4.20 -5.44 -6.30
CA PHE A 96 -2.79 -5.38 -5.98
C PHE A 96 -2.57 -5.34 -4.47
N ILE A 97 -1.72 -6.20 -3.92
CA ILE A 97 -1.38 -6.24 -2.49
C ILE A 97 0.13 -6.09 -2.38
N HIS A 98 0.60 -5.11 -1.62
CA HIS A 98 2.02 -4.94 -1.31
C HIS A 98 2.29 -4.71 0.16
N ASN A 99 3.53 -4.92 0.58
CA ASN A 99 3.98 -4.54 1.91
C ASN A 99 4.83 -3.28 1.84
N HIS A 100 4.83 -2.53 2.94
CA HIS A 100 5.91 -1.60 3.21
C HIS A 100 6.86 -2.18 4.26
N PRO A 101 8.19 -1.96 4.12
CA PRO A 101 9.15 -2.47 5.07
C PRO A 101 9.01 -1.77 6.42
N ALA A 102 9.45 -2.44 7.48
CA ALA A 102 9.27 -2.01 8.88
C ALA A 102 9.92 -0.66 9.24
N ASN A 103 10.77 -0.09 8.37
CA ASN A 103 11.59 1.07 8.65
C ASN A 103 10.84 2.43 8.64
N GLY A 104 9.54 2.44 8.96
CA GLY A 104 8.77 3.66 9.21
C GLY A 104 8.21 4.35 7.96
N TRP A 105 7.77 3.56 6.98
CA TRP A 105 7.19 4.09 5.74
C TRP A 105 5.67 4.09 5.89
N GLY A 106 5.01 5.16 5.42
CA GLY A 106 3.56 5.26 5.39
C GLY A 106 2.98 4.19 4.45
N ASN A 107 1.79 3.70 4.76
CA ASN A 107 1.23 2.54 4.07
C ASN A 107 0.77 2.85 2.64
N PHE A 108 0.31 4.07 2.35
CA PHE A 108 0.10 4.49 0.97
C PHE A 108 0.97 5.70 0.67
N SER A 109 1.57 5.71 -0.51
CA SER A 109 2.15 6.90 -1.11
C SER A 109 1.19 7.57 -2.09
N GLY A 110 1.52 8.78 -2.53
CA GLY A 110 0.81 9.42 -3.64
C GLY A 110 0.94 8.60 -4.92
N ALA A 111 2.11 7.99 -5.16
CA ALA A 111 2.35 7.11 -6.30
C ALA A 111 1.45 5.86 -6.30
N ASP A 112 1.20 5.26 -5.12
CA ASP A 112 0.30 4.11 -5.00
C ASP A 112 -1.13 4.50 -5.37
N LEU A 113 -1.59 5.63 -4.83
CA LEU A 113 -2.95 6.13 -5.06
C LEU A 113 -3.15 6.62 -6.50
N GLU A 114 -2.17 7.28 -7.08
CA GLU A 114 -2.18 7.71 -8.48
C GLU A 114 -2.18 6.51 -9.43
N THR A 115 -1.29 5.54 -9.21
CA THR A 115 -1.22 4.33 -10.04
C THR A 115 -2.51 3.53 -9.94
N TRP A 116 -3.05 3.34 -8.74
CA TRP A 116 -4.33 2.66 -8.56
C TRP A 116 -5.47 3.42 -9.26
N ALA A 117 -5.55 4.75 -9.09
CA ALA A 117 -6.60 5.55 -9.69
C ALA A 117 -6.56 5.55 -11.23
N GLY A 118 -5.35 5.63 -11.81
CA GLY A 118 -5.13 5.72 -13.25
C GLY A 118 -4.96 4.39 -13.99
N SER A 119 -4.98 3.25 -13.30
CA SER A 119 -4.89 1.91 -13.90
C SER A 119 -6.22 1.16 -13.87
N GLY A 120 -6.28 -0.02 -14.48
CA GLY A 120 -7.41 -0.95 -14.41
C GLY A 120 -7.60 -1.69 -13.08
N GLN A 121 -6.77 -1.41 -12.06
CA GLN A 121 -6.88 -2.09 -10.77
C GLN A 121 -8.24 -1.84 -10.13
N LYS A 122 -8.87 -2.92 -9.66
CA LYS A 122 -10.10 -2.80 -8.85
C LYS A 122 -9.79 -2.34 -7.43
N ALA A 123 -8.65 -2.74 -6.87
CA ALA A 123 -8.28 -2.45 -5.49
C ALA A 123 -6.76 -2.46 -5.30
N VAL A 124 -6.31 -1.71 -4.29
CA VAL A 124 -4.95 -1.80 -3.77
C VAL A 124 -4.97 -1.97 -2.25
N THR A 125 -4.16 -2.90 -1.75
CA THR A 125 -3.89 -3.10 -0.33
C THR A 125 -2.43 -2.85 -0.03
N ALA A 126 -2.18 -2.05 0.99
CA ALA A 126 -0.86 -1.90 1.56
C ALA A 126 -0.84 -2.39 3.01
N SER A 127 0.16 -3.21 3.30
CA SER A 127 0.27 -3.88 4.60
C SER A 127 1.59 -3.56 5.29
N SER A 128 1.50 -3.34 6.59
CA SER A 128 2.67 -3.25 7.45
C SER A 128 2.38 -3.82 8.83
N ARG A 129 3.45 -4.16 9.56
CA ARG A 129 3.38 -4.69 10.93
C ARG A 129 3.83 -3.67 11.96
N ASN A 130 3.44 -3.87 13.21
CA ASN A 130 4.12 -3.24 14.33
C ASN A 130 5.59 -3.74 14.38
N ALA A 131 6.52 -2.82 14.66
CA ALA A 131 7.95 -3.10 14.79
C ALA A 131 8.56 -2.13 15.82
N LEU A 132 9.79 -2.40 16.25
CA LEU A 132 10.57 -1.43 17.02
C LEU A 132 11.00 -0.24 16.13
N PRO A 133 11.18 0.96 16.71
CA PRO A 133 11.71 2.10 15.98
C PRO A 133 13.08 1.76 15.37
N PRO A 134 13.32 2.09 14.09
CA PRO A 134 14.65 2.00 13.51
C PRO A 134 15.65 2.87 14.27
N ARG A 135 16.94 2.49 14.24
CA ARG A 135 18.02 3.27 14.83
C ARG A 135 17.99 4.71 14.30
N GLY A 136 18.00 5.69 15.21
CA GLY A 136 17.98 7.11 14.88
C GLY A 136 16.59 7.74 14.66
N ILE A 137 15.51 6.97 14.83
CA ILE A 137 14.14 7.51 14.87
C ILE A 137 13.69 7.67 16.31
N ASP A 138 13.11 8.83 16.64
CA ASP A 138 12.52 9.09 17.96
C ASP A 138 11.41 8.05 18.27
N PRO A 139 11.55 7.24 19.33
CA PRO A 139 10.53 6.26 19.72
C PRO A 139 9.15 6.86 19.99
N LYS A 140 9.07 8.09 20.52
CA LYS A 140 7.80 8.79 20.78
C LYS A 140 7.09 9.20 19.49
N LEU A 141 7.88 9.54 18.48
CA LEU A 141 7.37 9.83 17.15
C LEU A 141 6.91 8.53 16.45
N TYR A 142 7.73 7.49 16.54
CA TYR A 142 7.46 6.20 15.91
C TYR A 142 6.24 5.49 16.52
N SER A 143 5.95 5.69 17.81
CA SER A 143 4.76 5.10 18.45
C SER A 143 3.43 5.61 17.89
N LYS A 144 3.42 6.77 17.22
CA LYS A 144 2.25 7.30 16.50
C LYS A 144 1.98 6.58 15.17
N ARG A 145 2.93 5.73 14.71
CA ARG A 145 2.78 4.96 13.48
C ARG A 145 1.55 4.07 13.57
N ARG A 146 0.75 4.09 12.52
CA ARG A 146 -0.48 3.31 12.42
C ARG A 146 -0.25 2.07 11.55
N ALA A 147 0.42 1.06 12.09
CA ALA A 147 0.66 -0.17 11.33
C ALA A 147 -0.62 -1.00 11.17
N GLY A 148 -0.78 -1.62 10.00
CA GLY A 148 -1.95 -2.42 9.70
C GLY A 148 -2.09 -2.74 8.23
N THR A 149 -3.31 -3.13 7.85
CA THR A 149 -3.71 -3.42 6.48
C THR A 149 -4.68 -2.35 6.01
N TYR A 150 -4.29 -1.64 4.97
CA TYR A 150 -5.03 -0.54 4.37
C TYR A 150 -5.52 -1.00 3.02
N THR A 151 -6.82 -0.86 2.73
CA THR A 151 -7.37 -1.25 1.43
C THR A 151 -8.23 -0.14 0.87
N ILE A 152 -8.05 0.17 -0.41
CA ILE A 152 -8.93 1.03 -1.19
C ILE A 152 -9.42 0.28 -2.43
N LYS A 153 -10.72 0.35 -2.70
CA LYS A 153 -11.40 -0.39 -3.77
C LYS A 153 -12.31 0.53 -4.56
N LYS A 154 -12.24 0.47 -5.89
CA LYS A 154 -13.10 1.27 -6.77
C LYS A 154 -14.53 0.78 -6.69
N LYS A 155 -15.48 1.71 -6.66
CA LYS A 155 -16.87 1.42 -6.99
C LYS A 155 -17.10 1.65 -8.49
N PRO A 156 -18.21 1.17 -9.06
CA PRO A 156 -18.51 1.36 -10.48
C PRO A 156 -18.51 2.83 -10.96
N HIS A 157 -18.74 3.78 -10.06
CA HIS A 157 -18.78 5.23 -10.34
C HIS A 157 -17.53 5.97 -9.80
N PHE A 158 -16.38 5.30 -9.73
CA PHE A 158 -15.14 5.91 -9.25
C PHE A 158 -14.69 7.07 -10.17
N LYS A 159 -14.45 8.24 -9.56
CA LYS A 159 -14.07 9.48 -10.24
C LYS A 159 -12.56 9.62 -10.31
N ALA A 160 -11.93 8.87 -11.22
CA ALA A 160 -10.47 8.74 -11.30
C ALA A 160 -9.74 10.08 -11.46
N THR A 161 -10.19 10.93 -12.39
CA THR A 161 -9.55 12.22 -12.70
C THR A 161 -9.64 13.18 -11.52
N GLU A 162 -10.80 13.31 -10.89
CA GLU A 162 -11.03 14.19 -9.75
C GLU A 162 -10.31 13.68 -8.51
N PHE A 163 -10.30 12.37 -8.29
CA PHE A 163 -9.51 11.77 -7.23
C PHE A 163 -8.02 12.06 -7.42
N ASN A 164 -7.49 11.88 -8.63
CA ASN A 164 -6.07 12.12 -8.90
C ASN A 164 -5.69 13.59 -8.68
N LYS A 165 -6.52 14.53 -9.14
CA LYS A 165 -6.35 15.96 -8.84
C LYS A 165 -6.35 16.23 -7.33
N ALA A 166 -7.27 15.60 -6.59
CA ALA A 166 -7.43 15.85 -5.17
C ALA A 166 -6.25 15.32 -4.33
N ILE A 167 -5.69 14.14 -4.64
CA ILE A 167 -4.56 13.57 -3.87
C ILE A 167 -3.29 14.42 -3.99
N HIS A 168 -3.12 15.17 -5.07
CA HIS A 168 -1.98 16.09 -5.25
C HIS A 168 -2.05 17.32 -4.32
N SER A 169 -3.25 17.68 -3.85
CA SER A 169 -3.46 18.77 -2.90
C SER A 169 -3.51 18.31 -1.44
N VAL A 170 -3.47 17.01 -1.17
CA VAL A 170 -3.52 16.46 0.19
C VAL A 170 -2.30 16.89 0.98
N LYS A 171 -2.55 17.41 2.18
CA LYS A 171 -1.54 17.67 3.20
C LYS A 171 -1.72 16.68 4.33
N VAL A 172 -0.60 16.16 4.81
CA VAL A 172 -0.51 15.22 5.93
C VAL A 172 0.61 15.66 6.85
N SER A 173 0.42 15.50 8.15
CA SER A 173 1.49 15.75 9.11
C SER A 173 2.57 14.68 8.97
N SER A 174 3.83 15.10 9.11
CA SER A 174 4.96 14.18 9.16
C SER A 174 4.88 13.23 10.37
N ASP A 175 4.29 13.66 11.49
CA ASP A 175 4.21 12.83 12.70
C ASP A 175 2.98 11.90 12.77
N ASN A 176 2.00 12.11 11.88
CA ASN A 176 0.73 11.38 11.86
C ASN A 176 0.29 10.96 10.44
N TYR A 177 1.26 10.80 9.53
CA TYR A 177 1.05 10.57 8.10
C TYR A 177 -0.09 9.59 7.77
N ASP A 178 -0.03 8.38 8.33
CA ASP A 178 -1.01 7.33 8.04
C ASP A 178 -2.39 7.65 8.61
N ALA A 179 -2.46 8.36 9.75
CA ALA A 179 -3.72 8.74 10.37
C ALA A 179 -4.40 9.86 9.58
N ASP A 180 -3.65 10.88 9.16
CA ASP A 180 -4.17 11.99 8.36
C ASP A 180 -4.61 11.52 6.97
N LEU A 181 -3.81 10.68 6.31
CA LEU A 181 -4.20 10.10 5.03
C LEU A 181 -5.41 9.18 5.17
N SER A 182 -5.46 8.34 6.21
CA SER A 182 -6.62 7.48 6.50
C SER A 182 -7.90 8.30 6.71
N LYS A 183 -7.79 9.42 7.44
CA LYS A 183 -8.90 10.35 7.70
C LYS A 183 -9.37 11.00 6.40
N TRP A 184 -8.46 11.44 5.54
CA TRP A 184 -8.80 12.01 4.24
C TRP A 184 -9.47 10.97 3.34
N LEU A 185 -8.91 9.77 3.23
CA LEU A 185 -9.45 8.67 2.43
C LEU A 185 -10.85 8.26 2.91
N SER A 186 -11.04 8.13 4.22
CA SER A 186 -12.35 7.78 4.79
C SER A 186 -13.42 8.84 4.46
N ARG A 187 -13.09 10.13 4.65
CA ARG A 187 -14.02 11.24 4.43
C ARG A 187 -14.43 11.43 2.98
N ASN A 188 -13.54 11.12 2.04
CA ASN A 188 -13.75 11.37 0.61
C ASN A 188 -14.26 10.15 -0.17
N ALA A 189 -14.41 8.98 0.48
CA ALA A 189 -14.83 7.73 -0.16
C ALA A 189 -16.13 7.87 -0.96
N LYS A 190 -17.17 8.46 -0.36
CA LYS A 190 -18.45 8.72 -1.04
C LYS A 190 -18.31 9.73 -2.18
N LYS A 191 -17.52 10.79 -1.98
CA LYS A 191 -17.34 11.88 -2.97
C LYS A 191 -16.73 11.39 -4.28
N TYR A 192 -15.72 10.53 -4.19
CA TYR A 192 -14.97 10.04 -5.35
C TYR A 192 -15.35 8.61 -5.76
N GLY A 193 -16.27 7.93 -5.07
CA GLY A 193 -16.79 6.64 -5.50
C GLY A 193 -15.84 5.45 -5.24
N TYR A 194 -15.35 5.32 -4.01
CA TYR A 194 -14.56 4.16 -3.59
C TYR A 194 -14.95 3.65 -2.20
N GLU A 195 -14.39 2.52 -1.82
CA GLU A 195 -14.41 1.98 -0.46
C GLU A 195 -13.01 2.08 0.13
N TYR A 196 -12.93 2.41 1.41
CA TYR A 196 -11.68 2.45 2.14
C TYR A 196 -11.84 1.70 3.45
N SER A 197 -10.84 0.89 3.80
CA SER A 197 -10.79 0.20 5.09
C SER A 197 -9.38 0.20 5.66
N TYR A 198 -9.33 0.17 6.98
CA TYR A 198 -8.11 0.00 7.76
C TYR A 198 -8.36 -1.06 8.83
N LYS A 199 -7.48 -2.07 8.89
CA LYS A 199 -7.45 -3.08 9.94
C LYS A 199 -6.11 -2.94 10.70
N PRO A 200 -6.10 -2.63 12.01
CA PRO A 200 -4.85 -2.49 12.75
C PRO A 200 -4.04 -3.79 12.78
N ALA A 201 -2.71 -3.67 12.79
CA ALA A 201 -1.83 -4.82 12.94
C ALA A 201 -2.03 -5.47 14.32
N LYS A 202 -2.34 -6.78 14.35
CA LYS A 202 -2.58 -7.52 15.60
C LYS A 202 -1.32 -7.96 16.34
N ASN A 203 -0.16 -7.88 15.68
CA ASN A 203 1.07 -8.43 16.21
C ASN A 203 1.64 -7.50 17.29
N LYS A 204 1.85 -7.99 18.51
CA LYS A 204 2.59 -7.25 19.54
C LYS A 204 4.06 -7.11 19.13
N VAL A 205 4.69 -6.00 19.53
CA VAL A 205 6.14 -5.76 19.43
C VAL A 205 6.73 -6.01 20.79
#